data_AF-A0A947EJL7-F1
#
_entry.id   AF-A0A947EJL7-F1
#
_cell.length_a   1.000
_cell.length_b   1.000
_cell.length_c   1.000
_cell.angle_alpha   90.00
_cell.angle_beta   90.00
_cell.angle_gamma   90.00
#
_symmetry.space_group_name_H-M   'P 1'
#
loop_
_entity.id
_entity.type
_entity.pdbx_description
1 polymer ?
#
loop_
_entity_poly.entity_id
_entity_poly.type
_entity_poly.pdbx_seq_one_letter_code
_entity_poly.pdbx_strand_id
1 'polypeptide(L)'
;MRFVLPILFILLFVTSSCKRAWEKEAVDTNKATAASAYYSEEYRPQFHFSPPEKWMNDPNGLVHHQGVYHLFYEYYPDDIIWGPMHWG
;
A
#
# COMPACT_ATOMS: atom_id res chain seq x y z
N MET A 1 3.45 19.06 -53.76
CA MET A 1 2.75 19.65 -52.59
C MET A 1 1.71 18.73 -51.93
N ARG A 2 1.20 17.66 -52.57
CA ARG A 2 0.12 16.80 -52.02
C ARG A 2 0.54 15.70 -51.02
N PHE A 3 1.84 15.44 -50.83
CA PHE A 3 2.35 14.46 -49.85
C PHE A 3 2.90 15.08 -48.55
N VAL A 4 3.00 16.41 -48.46
CA VAL A 4 3.56 17.10 -47.28
C VAL A 4 2.51 17.23 -46.17
N LEU A 5 1.24 17.35 -46.54
CA LEU A 5 0.10 17.50 -45.63
C LEU A 5 -0.18 16.25 -44.75
N PRO A 6 -0.12 15.00 -45.25
CA PRO A 6 -0.30 13.82 -44.39
C PRO A 6 0.90 13.58 -43.46
N ILE A 7 2.12 13.93 -43.87
CA ILE A 7 3.34 13.80 -43.04
C ILE A 7 3.26 14.74 -41.83
N LEU A 8 2.77 15.96 -42.02
CA LEU A 8 2.57 16.93 -40.94
C LEU A 8 1.52 16.47 -39.92
N PHE A 9 0.44 15.83 -40.38
CA PHE A 9 -0.61 15.28 -39.52
C PHE A 9 -0.12 14.09 -38.68
N ILE A 10 0.69 13.20 -39.25
CA ILE A 10 1.27 12.05 -38.53
C ILE A 10 2.25 12.51 -37.45
N LEU A 11 3.09 13.52 -37.74
CA LEU A 11 4.00 14.13 -36.76
C LEU A 11 3.25 14.78 -35.58
N LEU A 12 2.07 15.35 -35.83
CA LEU A 12 1.23 15.98 -34.80
C LEU A 12 0.56 14.94 -33.87
N PHE A 13 0.25 13.75 -34.39
CA PHE A 13 -0.29 12.64 -33.60
C PHE A 13 0.77 11.97 -32.71
N VAL A 14 2.01 11.84 -33.20
CA VAL A 14 3.11 11.19 -32.45
C VAL A 14 3.54 12.01 -31.23
N THR A 15 3.46 13.34 -31.27
CA THR A 15 3.79 14.19 -30.11
C THR A 15 2.68 14.26 -29.05
N SER A 16 1.42 13.93 -29.41
CA SER A 16 0.30 13.87 -28.45
C SER A 16 0.27 12.58 -27.63
N SER A 17 0.92 11.51 -28.11
CA SER A 17 1.02 10.22 -27.40
C SER A 17 2.25 10.12 -26.49
N CYS A 18 2.67 11.25 -25.91
CA CYS A 18 3.67 11.28 -24.83
C CYS A 18 3.24 12.26 -23.75
N LYS A 19 2.03 12.09 -23.20
CA LYS A 19 1.77 12.56 -21.84
C LYS A 19 2.48 11.60 -20.90
N ARG A 20 3.74 11.91 -20.56
CA ARG A 20 4.36 11.28 -19.39
C ARG A 20 3.53 11.69 -18.18
N ALA A 21 2.77 10.73 -17.65
CA ALA A 21 2.19 10.82 -16.32
C ALA A 21 3.33 10.78 -15.29
N TRP A 22 4.02 11.90 -15.15
CA TRP A 22 4.79 12.23 -13.96
C TRP A 22 4.10 13.45 -13.35
N GLU A 23 2.84 13.28 -12.99
CA GLU A 23 2.31 14.10 -11.90
C GLU A 23 3.21 13.76 -10.71
N LYS A 24 4.13 14.65 -10.34
CA LYS A 24 4.76 14.52 -9.03
C LYS A 24 3.61 14.76 -8.06
N GLU A 25 3.00 13.70 -7.55
CA GLU A 25 2.33 13.82 -6.26
C GLU A 25 3.38 14.43 -5.34
N ALA A 26 3.10 15.64 -4.86
CA ALA A 26 3.93 16.27 -3.85
C ALA A 26 4.02 15.26 -2.71
N VAL A 27 5.22 14.73 -2.48
CA VAL A 27 5.49 13.87 -1.33
C VAL A 27 5.15 14.71 -0.12
N ASP A 28 4.02 14.40 0.51
CA ASP A 28 3.65 14.99 1.76
C ASP A 28 4.69 14.55 2.78
N THR A 29 5.64 15.45 3.05
CA THR A 29 6.75 15.22 3.97
C THR A 29 6.24 14.83 5.35
N ASN A 30 5.03 15.25 5.74
CA ASN A 30 4.41 14.88 7.01
C ASN A 30 3.98 13.40 7.03
N LYS A 31 3.50 12.86 5.89
CA LYS A 31 3.17 11.45 5.74
C LYS A 31 4.42 10.57 5.80
N ALA A 32 5.52 11.03 5.21
CA ALA A 32 6.81 10.34 5.26
C ALA A 32 7.40 10.30 6.68
N THR A 33 7.30 11.39 7.45
CA THR A 33 7.73 11.43 8.85
C THR A 33 6.85 10.55 9.75
N ALA A 34 5.53 10.53 9.55
CA ALA A 34 4.63 9.65 10.31
C ALA A 34 4.88 8.16 10.01
N ALA A 35 5.14 7.80 8.75
CA ALA A 35 5.49 6.43 8.37
C ALA A 35 6.85 5.98 8.95
N SER A 36 7.80 6.90 9.13
CA SER A 36 9.12 6.62 9.73
C SER A 36 9.07 6.30 11.23
N ALA A 37 8.01 6.72 11.95
CA ALA A 37 7.83 6.42 13.37
C ALA A 37 6.99 5.15 13.62
N TYR A 38 6.36 4.62 12.58
CA TYR A 38 5.58 3.39 12.66
C TYR A 38 6.54 2.20 12.80
N TYR A 39 6.30 1.34 13.79
CA TYR A 39 7.23 0.27 14.21
C TYR A 39 8.54 0.75 14.84
N SER A 40 8.66 1.98 15.36
CA SER A 40 9.85 2.40 16.10
C SER A 40 9.75 2.23 17.63
N GLU A 41 8.70 1.61 18.15
CA GLU A 41 8.48 1.42 19.58
C GLU A 41 9.46 0.41 20.19
N GLU A 42 9.95 0.71 21.40
CA GLU A 42 11.04 -0.04 22.08
C GLU A 42 10.79 -1.56 22.14
N TYR A 43 9.55 -1.97 22.37
CA TYR A 43 9.18 -3.37 22.57
C TYR A 43 8.41 -3.99 21.39
N ARG A 44 8.20 -3.24 20.30
CA ARG A 44 7.40 -3.75 19.18
C ARG A 44 8.26 -4.65 18.27
N PRO A 45 7.81 -5.88 17.94
CA PRO A 45 8.55 -6.76 17.06
C PRO A 45 8.77 -6.15 15.67
N GLN A 46 10.02 -6.20 15.18
CA GLN A 46 10.40 -5.65 13.87
C GLN A 46 10.30 -6.68 12.73
N PHE A 47 10.39 -7.97 13.05
CA PHE A 47 10.44 -9.06 12.08
C PHE A 47 9.27 -10.04 12.16
N HIS A 48 8.56 -10.05 13.29
CA HIS A 48 7.38 -10.89 13.49
C HIS A 48 6.14 -10.04 13.32
N PHE A 49 5.07 -10.66 12.82
CA PHE A 49 3.78 -10.00 12.70
C PHE A 49 3.27 -9.54 14.08
N SER A 50 2.69 -8.34 14.12
CA SER A 50 1.92 -7.80 15.26
C SER A 50 0.80 -6.91 14.70
N PRO A 51 -0.34 -6.79 15.37
CA PRO A 51 -1.44 -5.96 14.88
C PRO A 51 -1.04 -4.50 15.06
N PRO A 52 -1.55 -3.55 14.25
CA PRO A 52 -1.18 -2.13 14.38
C PRO A 52 -1.24 -1.61 15.82
N GLU A 53 -2.21 -2.06 16.60
CA GLU A 53 -2.38 -1.75 18.01
C GLU A 53 -3.19 -2.86 18.71
N LYS A 54 -3.37 -2.78 20.03
CA LYS A 54 -4.35 -3.57 20.83
C LYS A 54 -4.05 -5.07 20.95
N TRP A 55 -5.03 -5.83 21.43
CA TRP A 55 -4.89 -7.26 21.76
C TRP A 55 -5.02 -8.14 20.52
N MET A 56 -4.03 -9.00 20.30
CA MET A 56 -4.14 -10.17 19.43
C MET A 56 -3.74 -11.46 20.16
N ASN A 57 -4.19 -12.60 19.64
CA ASN A 57 -3.67 -13.91 20.04
C ASN A 57 -3.55 -14.86 18.85
N ASP A 58 -4.42 -15.87 18.75
CA ASP A 58 -4.21 -17.06 17.95
C ASP A 58 -4.18 -16.74 16.45
N PRO A 59 -3.22 -17.28 15.67
CA PRO A 59 -3.30 -17.21 14.22
C PRO A 59 -4.48 -18.06 13.71
N ASN A 60 -5.24 -17.52 12.78
CA ASN A 60 -6.37 -18.19 12.14
C ASN A 60 -6.24 -18.16 10.61
N GLY A 61 -7.01 -19.04 9.95
CA GLY A 61 -7.23 -18.95 8.50
C GLY A 61 -5.98 -18.92 7.63
N LEU A 62 -4.87 -19.53 8.07
CA LEU A 62 -3.61 -19.55 7.32
C LEU A 62 -3.80 -20.22 5.96
N VAL A 63 -3.76 -19.44 4.89
CA VAL A 63 -4.05 -19.90 3.53
C VAL A 63 -3.05 -19.33 2.55
N HIS A 64 -2.55 -20.15 1.64
CA HIS A 64 -1.85 -19.68 0.45
C HIS A 64 -2.78 -19.75 -0.76
N HIS A 65 -3.11 -18.60 -1.34
CA HIS A 65 -4.04 -18.50 -2.46
C HIS A 65 -3.52 -17.52 -3.51
N GLN A 66 -3.51 -17.94 -4.78
CA GLN A 66 -3.09 -17.12 -5.93
C GLN A 66 -1.71 -16.44 -5.75
N GLY A 67 -0.77 -17.12 -5.09
CA GLY A 67 0.58 -16.60 -4.84
C GLY A 67 0.70 -15.65 -3.65
N VAL A 68 -0.37 -15.51 -2.85
CA VAL A 68 -0.41 -14.67 -1.65
C VAL A 68 -0.59 -15.54 -0.41
N TYR A 69 0.20 -15.27 0.62
CA TYR A 69 0.02 -15.83 1.95
C TYR A 69 -0.95 -14.94 2.73
N HIS A 70 -2.04 -15.52 3.21
CA HIS A 70 -3.03 -14.88 4.06
C HIS A 70 -2.85 -15.35 5.50
N LEU A 71 -2.65 -14.41 6.41
CA LEU A 71 -2.63 -14.61 7.86
C LEU A 71 -3.82 -13.84 8.42
N PHE A 72 -4.70 -14.54 9.13
CA PHE A 72 -5.70 -13.93 10.00
C PHE A 72 -5.29 -14.21 11.44
N TYR A 73 -5.85 -13.48 12.39
CA TYR A 73 -5.58 -13.67 13.81
C TYR A 73 -6.75 -13.20 14.66
N GLU A 74 -6.91 -13.77 15.85
CA GLU A 74 -7.87 -13.27 16.83
C GLU A 74 -7.46 -11.87 17.32
N TYR A 75 -8.41 -10.94 17.31
CA TYR A 75 -8.18 -9.53 17.57
C TYR A 75 -9.29 -8.90 18.41
N TYR A 76 -8.93 -8.06 19.40
CA TYR A 76 -9.87 -7.18 20.09
C TYR A 76 -9.49 -5.70 19.86
N PRO A 77 -10.26 -4.95 19.06
CA PRO A 77 -9.91 -3.57 18.71
C PRO A 77 -10.04 -2.57 19.86
N ASP A 78 -10.85 -2.87 20.88
CA ASP A 78 -11.19 -1.85 21.86
C ASP A 78 -10.18 -1.78 23.03
N ASP A 79 -9.49 -2.88 23.35
CA ASP A 79 -8.63 -2.98 24.54
C ASP A 79 -7.35 -3.81 24.33
N ILE A 80 -6.45 -3.76 25.31
CA ILE A 80 -5.18 -4.49 25.39
C ILE A 80 -5.28 -5.77 26.24
N ILE A 81 -6.49 -6.23 26.51
CA ILE A 81 -6.81 -7.49 27.19
C ILE A 81 -7.73 -8.32 26.31
N TRP A 82 -7.96 -9.58 26.65
CA TRP A 82 -8.91 -10.41 25.92
C TRP A 82 -10.36 -9.87 26.03
N GLY A 83 -11.17 -10.04 24.98
CA GLY A 83 -12.54 -9.54 24.92
C GLY A 83 -13.36 -10.10 23.75
N PRO A 84 -14.35 -9.34 23.23
CA PRO A 84 -15.06 -9.67 21.99
C PRO A 84 -14.11 -9.85 20.78
N MET A 85 -13.89 -11.11 20.41
CA MET A 85 -12.93 -11.48 19.35
C MET A 85 -13.47 -11.23 17.95
N HIS A 86 -12.59 -10.67 17.12
CA HIS A 86 -12.75 -10.47 15.69
C HIS A 86 -11.58 -11.15 14.96
N TRP A 87 -11.67 -11.29 13.64
CA TRP A 87 -10.53 -11.71 12.82
C TRP A 87 -9.94 -10.48 12.13
N GLY A 88 -8.65 -10.23 12.42
CA GLY A 88 -7.84 -9.23 11.75
C GLY A 88 -7.09 -9.75 10.52
#